data_AF-A0A2T1K3S3-F1
#
_entry.id   AF-A0A2T1K3S3-F1
#
_cell.length_a   1.000
_cell.length_b   1.000
_cell.length_c   1.000
_cell.angle_alpha   90.00
_cell.angle_beta   90.00
_cell.angle_gamma   90.00
#
_symmetry.space_group_name_H-M   'P 1'
#
loop_
_entity.id
_entity.type
_entity.pdbx_description
1 polymer ?
#
loop_
_entity_poly.entity_id
_entity_poly.type
_entity_poly.pdbx_seq_one_letter_code
_entity_poly.pdbx_strand_id
1 'polypeptide(L)'
;MDGPVITEARAALEAGDVTPLLKWVPAQNEAEIRRLFADVRDIRSQSEKVQKIADTHLFATLVKVHRASEGAPYTGIKPAGNIDPAIKAADAALNNGEINQLIAKITHKIETGIRERYDQAHLSLSTASKGVDEGRHYVTDYVDYIHYVEAVHHAAGASGHGH
;
A
#
# COMPACT_ATOMS: atom_id res chain seq x y z
N MET A 1 -9.87 -7.57 4.57
CA MET A 1 -10.15 -8.14 3.24
C MET A 1 -10.56 -6.99 2.34
N ASP A 2 -9.65 -6.04 2.16
CA ASP A 2 -9.89 -4.79 1.45
C ASP A 2 -8.79 -4.63 0.39
N GLY A 3 -8.96 -3.67 -0.51
CA GLY A 3 -7.99 -3.35 -1.57
C GLY A 3 -8.55 -3.63 -2.96
N PRO A 4 -7.95 -3.06 -4.01
CA PRO A 4 -8.55 -3.02 -5.34
C PRO A 4 -8.84 -4.43 -5.91
N VAL A 5 -7.90 -5.37 -5.75
CA VAL A 5 -8.07 -6.77 -6.18
C VAL A 5 -9.29 -7.44 -5.52
N ILE A 6 -9.43 -7.32 -4.19
CA ILE A 6 -10.52 -7.98 -3.45
C ILE A 6 -11.86 -7.28 -3.71
N THR A 7 -11.87 -5.95 -3.80
CA THR A 7 -13.07 -5.18 -4.14
C THR A 7 -13.62 -5.59 -5.50
N GLU A 8 -12.75 -5.69 -6.51
CA GLU A 8 -13.17 -6.16 -7.83
C GLU A 8 -13.58 -7.63 -7.81
N ALA A 9 -12.88 -8.50 -7.06
CA ALA A 9 -13.24 -9.92 -6.94
C ALA A 9 -14.66 -10.12 -6.39
N ARG A 10 -15.08 -9.31 -5.41
CA ARG A 10 -16.47 -9.29 -4.94
C ARG A 10 -17.42 -8.84 -6.03
N ALA A 11 -17.15 -7.71 -6.69
CA ALA A 11 -18.00 -7.19 -7.75
C ALA A 11 -18.18 -8.18 -8.91
N ALA A 12 -17.08 -8.84 -9.32
CA ALA A 12 -17.08 -9.89 -10.33
C ALA A 12 -17.94 -11.09 -9.93
N LEU A 13 -17.80 -11.56 -8.68
CA LEU A 13 -18.60 -12.67 -8.16
C LEU A 13 -20.10 -12.35 -8.12
N GLU A 14 -20.47 -11.12 -7.77
CA GLU A 14 -21.87 -10.64 -7.79
C GLU A 14 -22.40 -10.52 -9.22
N ALA A 15 -21.61 -9.93 -10.13
CA ALA A 15 -21.97 -9.77 -11.54
C ALA A 15 -21.96 -11.10 -12.33
N GLY A 16 -21.25 -12.13 -11.83
CA GLY A 16 -21.03 -13.37 -12.56
C GLY A 16 -20.06 -13.23 -13.74
N ASP A 17 -19.23 -12.19 -13.75
CA ASP A 17 -18.27 -11.91 -14.82
C ASP A 17 -16.84 -11.88 -14.26
N VAL A 18 -16.01 -12.82 -14.71
CA VAL A 18 -14.60 -12.94 -14.29
C VAL A 18 -13.69 -11.91 -14.97
N THR A 19 -14.12 -11.34 -16.09
CA THR A 19 -13.30 -10.51 -16.99
C THR A 19 -12.56 -9.37 -16.27
N PRO A 20 -13.18 -8.61 -15.35
CA PRO A 20 -12.49 -7.53 -14.63
C PRO A 20 -11.30 -8.00 -13.80
N LEU A 21 -11.29 -9.27 -13.34
CA LEU A 21 -10.25 -9.83 -12.48
C LEU A 21 -8.98 -10.20 -13.23
N LEU A 22 -9.11 -10.52 -14.51
CA LEU A 22 -8.03 -11.12 -15.28
C LEU A 22 -6.87 -10.15 -15.53
N LYS A 23 -7.14 -8.83 -15.46
CA LYS A 23 -6.10 -7.79 -15.54
C LYS A 23 -5.14 -7.79 -14.34
N TRP A 24 -5.54 -8.39 -13.21
CA TRP A 24 -4.73 -8.43 -11.99
C TRP A 24 -3.78 -9.63 -11.93
N VAL A 25 -3.82 -10.53 -12.90
CA VAL A 25 -3.02 -11.76 -12.92
C VAL A 25 -2.25 -11.89 -14.24
N PRO A 26 -1.08 -12.57 -14.23
CA PRO A 26 -0.38 -12.88 -15.47
C PRO A 26 -1.22 -13.74 -16.42
N ALA A 27 -1.02 -13.57 -17.73
CA ALA A 27 -1.75 -14.32 -18.76
C ALA A 27 -1.66 -15.84 -18.58
N GLN A 28 -0.50 -16.37 -18.15
CA GLN A 28 -0.34 -17.81 -17.89
C GLN A 28 -1.25 -18.36 -16.77
N ASN A 29 -1.73 -17.51 -15.87
CA ASN A 29 -2.61 -17.89 -14.76
C ASN A 29 -4.10 -17.66 -15.09
N GLU A 30 -4.43 -17.07 -16.23
CA GLU A 30 -5.81 -16.74 -16.60
C GLU A 30 -6.73 -17.96 -16.55
N ALA A 31 -6.31 -19.08 -17.15
CA ALA A 31 -7.12 -20.30 -17.22
C ALA A 31 -7.43 -20.88 -15.82
N GLU A 32 -6.46 -20.81 -14.90
CA GLU A 32 -6.62 -21.24 -13.51
C GLU A 32 -7.64 -20.37 -12.79
N ILE A 33 -7.54 -19.05 -12.93
CA ILE A 33 -8.48 -18.11 -12.29
C ILE A 33 -9.90 -18.25 -12.86
N ARG A 34 -10.06 -18.42 -14.16
CA ARG A 34 -11.37 -18.66 -14.78
C ARG A 34 -12.03 -19.92 -14.23
N ARG A 35 -11.28 -21.02 -14.13
CA ARG A 35 -11.78 -22.28 -13.59
C ARG A 35 -12.20 -22.13 -12.13
N LEU A 36 -11.32 -21.55 -11.29
CA LEU A 36 -11.62 -21.35 -9.88
C LEU A 36 -12.84 -20.44 -9.67
N PHE A 37 -12.98 -19.39 -10.48
CA PHE A 37 -14.14 -18.50 -10.44
C PHE A 37 -15.44 -19.25 -10.74
N ALA A 38 -15.44 -20.13 -11.75
CA ALA A 38 -16.60 -20.97 -12.07
C ALA A 38 -16.94 -21.93 -10.92
N ASP A 39 -15.94 -22.66 -10.40
CA ASP A 39 -16.13 -23.59 -9.27
C ASP A 39 -16.72 -22.88 -8.04
N VAL A 40 -16.26 -21.66 -7.74
CA VAL A 40 -16.77 -20.85 -6.63
C VAL A 40 -18.21 -20.40 -6.88
N ARG A 41 -18.54 -19.95 -8.09
CA ARG A 41 -19.90 -19.55 -8.47
C ARG A 41 -20.91 -20.70 -8.33
N ASP A 42 -20.51 -21.92 -8.67
CA ASP A 42 -21.38 -23.10 -8.62
C ASP A 42 -21.77 -23.48 -7.18
N ILE A 43 -20.90 -23.23 -6.21
CA ILE A 43 -21.12 -23.66 -4.82
C ILE A 43 -21.51 -22.52 -3.87
N ARG A 44 -21.17 -21.26 -4.18
CA ARG A 44 -21.30 -20.15 -3.20
C ARG A 44 -22.73 -19.86 -2.75
N SER A 45 -23.74 -20.26 -3.52
CA SER A 45 -25.16 -20.06 -3.17
C SER A 45 -25.72 -21.10 -2.20
N GLN A 46 -24.99 -22.18 -1.88
CA GLN A 46 -25.49 -23.29 -1.05
C GLN A 46 -25.76 -22.90 0.40
N SER A 47 -24.94 -22.02 0.98
CA SER A 47 -25.14 -21.44 2.32
C SER A 47 -24.18 -20.28 2.54
N GLU A 48 -24.45 -19.40 3.51
CA GLU A 48 -23.52 -18.33 3.89
C GLU A 48 -22.14 -18.85 4.31
N LYS A 49 -22.08 -20.02 4.96
CA LYS A 49 -20.82 -20.64 5.35
C LYS A 49 -20.01 -21.08 4.13
N VAL A 50 -20.67 -21.71 3.15
CA VAL A 50 -20.02 -22.13 1.90
C VAL A 50 -19.58 -20.90 1.10
N GLN A 51 -20.42 -19.87 1.00
CA GLN A 51 -20.07 -18.60 0.36
C GLN A 51 -18.77 -18.02 0.94
N LYS A 52 -18.71 -17.86 2.27
CA LYS A 52 -17.52 -17.30 2.94
C LYS A 52 -16.25 -18.09 2.64
N ILE A 53 -16.33 -19.43 2.65
CA ILE A 53 -15.18 -20.31 2.37
C ILE A 53 -14.76 -20.20 0.91
N ALA A 54 -15.71 -20.33 -0.02
CA ALA A 54 -15.45 -20.29 -1.46
C ALA A 54 -14.91 -18.93 -1.91
N ASP A 55 -15.53 -17.84 -1.49
CA ASP A 55 -15.09 -16.47 -1.79
C ASP A 55 -13.69 -16.21 -1.21
N THR A 56 -13.43 -16.64 0.03
CA THR A 56 -12.09 -16.47 0.65
C THR A 56 -11.03 -17.27 -0.10
N HIS A 57 -11.35 -18.46 -0.60
CA HIS A 57 -10.43 -19.24 -1.41
C HIS A 57 -10.07 -18.53 -2.72
N LEU A 58 -11.06 -17.99 -3.44
CA LEU A 58 -10.82 -17.18 -4.64
C LEU A 58 -9.92 -15.98 -4.33
N PHE A 59 -10.24 -15.22 -3.27
CA PHE A 59 -9.46 -14.04 -2.90
C PHE A 59 -8.02 -14.40 -2.55
N ALA A 60 -7.79 -15.50 -1.82
CA ALA A 60 -6.47 -15.93 -1.43
C ALA A 60 -5.63 -16.32 -2.65
N THR A 61 -6.22 -17.05 -3.59
CA THR A 61 -5.56 -17.45 -4.84
C THR A 61 -5.24 -16.23 -5.71
N LEU A 62 -6.18 -15.30 -5.90
CA LEU A 62 -5.95 -14.06 -6.66
C LEU A 62 -4.83 -13.23 -6.05
N VAL A 63 -4.87 -12.98 -4.74
CA VAL A 63 -3.83 -12.20 -4.05
C VAL A 63 -2.48 -12.91 -4.14
N LYS A 64 -2.44 -14.25 -4.01
CA LYS A 64 -1.20 -15.01 -4.15
C LYS A 64 -0.59 -14.90 -5.55
N VAL A 65 -1.40 -15.06 -6.59
CA VAL A 65 -0.95 -14.97 -8.00
C VAL A 65 -0.51 -13.55 -8.34
N HIS A 66 -1.30 -12.54 -7.97
CA HIS A 66 -0.97 -11.14 -8.19
C HIS A 66 0.35 -10.76 -7.51
N ARG A 67 0.52 -11.06 -6.21
CA ARG A 67 1.75 -10.74 -5.49
C ARG A 67 2.97 -11.48 -6.03
N ALA A 68 2.81 -12.73 -6.46
CA ALA A 68 3.89 -13.46 -7.11
C ALA A 68 4.34 -12.77 -8.41
N SER A 69 3.42 -12.14 -9.15
CA SER A 69 3.77 -11.35 -10.34
C SER A 69 4.52 -10.06 -10.04
N GLU A 70 4.36 -9.51 -8.83
CA GLU A 70 5.13 -8.36 -8.31
C GLU A 70 6.47 -8.77 -7.68
N GLY A 71 6.84 -10.06 -7.72
CA GLY A 71 7.99 -10.59 -6.98
C GLY A 71 7.83 -10.56 -5.45
N ALA A 72 6.62 -10.34 -4.95
CA ALA A 72 6.34 -10.18 -3.52
C ALA A 72 5.81 -11.50 -2.89
N PRO A 73 6.25 -11.85 -1.66
CA PRO A 73 5.83 -13.09 -1.01
C PRO A 73 4.38 -13.02 -0.54
N TYR A 74 3.58 -14.07 -0.73
CA TYR A 74 2.22 -14.11 -0.17
C TYR A 74 2.24 -14.29 1.35
N THR A 75 1.71 -13.31 2.09
CA THR A 75 1.66 -13.29 3.57
C THR A 75 0.24 -13.44 4.12
N GLY A 76 -0.68 -14.03 3.35
CA GLY A 76 -2.10 -14.08 3.70
C GLY A 76 -2.89 -12.86 3.26
N ILE A 77 -4.23 -12.96 3.34
CA ILE A 77 -5.13 -11.81 3.17
C ILE A 77 -5.16 -11.02 4.47
N LYS A 78 -4.78 -9.75 4.43
CA LYS A 78 -4.84 -8.87 5.61
C LYS A 78 -6.31 -8.61 6.04
N PRO A 79 -6.59 -8.50 7.35
CA PRO A 79 -7.90 -8.04 7.83
C PRO A 79 -8.26 -6.67 7.26
N ALA A 80 -9.54 -6.34 7.23
CA ALA A 80 -10.02 -5.04 6.76
C ALA A 80 -9.40 -3.89 7.58
N GLY A 81 -9.26 -2.71 6.98
CA GLY A 81 -8.73 -1.52 7.65
C GLY A 81 -7.20 -1.44 7.79
N ASN A 82 -6.44 -2.38 7.23
CA ASN A 82 -4.96 -2.39 7.29
C ASN A 82 -4.26 -1.84 6.04
N ILE A 83 -4.98 -1.10 5.19
CA ILE A 83 -4.39 -0.44 4.01
C ILE A 83 -3.83 0.91 4.45
N ASP A 84 -2.62 1.22 4.02
CA ASP A 84 -1.99 2.51 4.29
C ASP A 84 -2.89 3.66 3.74
N PRO A 85 -3.18 4.71 4.54
CA PRO A 85 -4.01 5.83 4.10
C PRO A 85 -3.49 6.58 2.87
N ALA A 86 -2.20 6.49 2.54
CA ALA A 86 -1.63 7.03 1.31
C ALA A 86 -1.98 6.15 0.11
N ILE A 87 -1.86 4.83 0.24
CA ILE A 87 -2.27 3.88 -0.82
C ILE A 87 -3.76 4.02 -1.11
N LYS A 88 -4.59 4.07 -0.07
CA LYS A 88 -6.04 4.29 -0.24
C LYS A 88 -6.36 5.60 -0.97
N ALA A 89 -5.61 6.67 -0.69
CA ALA A 89 -5.78 7.95 -1.37
C ALA A 89 -5.30 7.90 -2.84
N ALA A 90 -4.24 7.14 -3.12
CA ALA A 90 -3.74 6.94 -4.47
C ALA A 90 -4.76 6.16 -5.34
N ASP A 91 -5.31 5.06 -4.81
CA ASP A 91 -6.39 4.31 -5.47
C ASP A 91 -7.63 5.19 -5.69
N ALA A 92 -8.01 6.01 -4.71
CA ALA A 92 -9.14 6.93 -4.85
C ALA A 92 -8.89 7.95 -5.96
N ALA A 93 -7.69 8.53 -6.05
CA ALA A 93 -7.33 9.51 -7.08
C ALA A 93 -7.44 8.95 -8.50
N LEU A 94 -7.11 7.67 -8.72
CA LEU A 94 -7.33 7.00 -10.01
C LEU A 94 -8.82 6.87 -10.37
N ASN A 95 -9.68 6.68 -9.36
CA ASN A 95 -11.12 6.51 -9.57
C ASN A 95 -11.88 7.82 -9.74
N ASN A 96 -11.52 8.86 -8.97
CA ASN A 96 -12.26 10.13 -8.94
C ASN A 96 -11.54 11.28 -9.67
N GLY A 97 -10.30 11.08 -10.13
CA GLY A 97 -9.49 12.08 -10.83
C GLY A 97 -8.88 13.16 -9.91
N GLU A 98 -9.01 13.05 -8.59
CA GLU A 98 -8.60 14.08 -7.62
C GLU A 98 -7.11 13.98 -7.24
N ILE A 99 -6.22 13.98 -8.24
CA ILE A 99 -4.77 13.87 -8.03
C ILE A 99 -4.21 14.97 -7.11
N ASN A 100 -4.79 16.18 -7.16
CA ASN A 100 -4.33 17.31 -6.33
C ASN A 100 -4.52 17.07 -4.83
N GLN A 101 -5.57 16.34 -4.42
CA GLN A 101 -5.77 16.02 -3.00
C GLN A 101 -4.70 15.04 -2.50
N LEU A 102 -4.36 14.04 -3.31
CA LEU A 102 -3.27 13.10 -3.01
C LEU A 102 -1.94 13.85 -2.87
N ILE A 103 -1.61 14.70 -3.86
CA ILE A 103 -0.38 15.51 -3.85
C ILE A 103 -0.31 16.33 -2.57
N ALA A 104 -1.36 17.12 -2.27
CA ALA A 104 -1.39 17.98 -1.08
C ALA A 104 -1.19 17.19 0.22
N LYS A 105 -1.83 16.02 0.35
CA LYS A 105 -1.70 15.16 1.53
C LYS A 105 -0.26 14.65 1.72
N ILE A 106 0.39 14.22 0.63
CA ILE A 106 1.76 13.70 0.68
C ILE A 106 2.75 14.82 0.95
N THR A 107 2.65 15.94 0.24
CA THR A 107 3.56 17.09 0.42
C THR A 107 3.42 17.69 1.81
N HIS A 108 2.20 17.79 2.35
CA HIS A 108 1.99 18.30 3.70
C HIS A 108 2.67 17.40 4.76
N LYS A 109 2.57 16.07 4.61
CA LYS A 109 3.25 15.14 5.53
C LYS A 109 4.78 15.30 5.48
N ILE A 110 5.33 15.48 4.28
CA ILE A 110 6.76 15.74 4.07
C ILE A 110 7.16 17.07 4.72
N GLU A 111 6.42 18.15 4.43
CA GLU A 111 6.67 19.49 4.97
C GLU A 111 6.70 19.48 6.51
N THR A 112 5.70 18.87 7.13
CA THR A 112 5.62 18.73 8.60
C THR A 112 6.82 17.96 9.15
N GLY A 113 7.17 16.82 8.53
CA GLY A 113 8.31 16.01 8.98
C GLY A 113 9.66 16.72 8.86
N ILE A 114 9.87 17.54 7.83
CA ILE A 114 11.05 18.39 7.67
C ILE A 114 11.07 19.47 8.75
N ARG A 115 9.95 20.18 8.95
CA ARG A 115 9.86 21.30 9.90
C ARG A 115 10.11 20.85 11.34
N GLU A 116 9.46 19.78 11.77
CA GLU A 116 9.61 19.24 13.13
C GLU A 116 11.07 18.92 13.45
N ARG A 117 11.77 18.21 12.57
CA ARG A 117 13.17 17.83 12.77
C ARG A 117 14.12 19.02 12.68
N TYR A 118 13.86 19.95 11.77
CA TYR A 118 14.61 21.19 11.69
C TYR A 118 14.50 21.98 13.00
N ASP A 119 13.29 22.15 13.53
CA ASP A 119 13.06 22.91 14.76
C ASP A 119 13.77 22.26 15.96
N GLN A 120 13.78 20.93 16.06
CA GLN A 120 14.53 20.21 17.10
C GLN A 120 16.05 20.42 16.96
N ALA A 121 16.61 20.18 15.77
CA ALA A 121 18.04 20.35 15.53
C ALA A 121 18.51 21.81 15.71
N HIS A 122 17.67 22.77 15.31
CA HIS A 122 17.95 24.19 15.48
C HIS A 122 17.89 24.60 16.96
N LEU A 123 16.95 24.06 17.73
CA LEU A 123 16.85 24.30 19.16
C LEU A 123 18.08 23.76 19.91
N SER A 124 18.47 22.51 19.67
CA SER A 124 19.64 21.92 20.35
C SER A 124 20.97 22.55 19.90
N LEU A 125 21.06 23.02 18.65
CA LEU A 125 22.19 23.80 18.15
C LEU A 125 22.48 25.03 19.02
N SER A 126 21.43 25.73 19.48
CA SER A 126 21.56 26.93 20.32
C SER A 126 22.29 26.68 21.65
N THR A 127 22.36 25.43 22.09
CA THR A 127 23.03 25.02 23.33
C THR A 127 24.26 24.14 23.11
N ALA A 128 24.59 23.78 21.87
CA ALA A 128 25.59 22.76 21.54
C ALA A 128 27.01 23.08 22.06
N SER A 129 27.35 24.36 22.24
CA SER A 129 28.66 24.78 22.77
C SER A 129 28.73 24.88 24.30
N LYS A 130 27.65 24.56 25.02
CA LYS A 130 27.61 24.65 26.49
C LYS A 130 28.33 23.49 27.18
N GLY A 131 28.55 22.37 26.48
CA GLY A 131 29.24 21.21 27.00
C GLY A 131 29.25 20.05 26.00
N VAL A 132 29.98 18.99 26.35
CA VAL A 132 30.17 17.82 25.49
C VAL A 132 28.85 17.07 25.30
N ASP A 133 28.01 16.99 26.34
CA ASP A 133 26.74 16.27 26.27
C ASP A 133 25.69 17.04 25.47
N GLU A 134 25.63 18.37 25.60
CA GLU A 134 24.80 19.23 24.75
C GLU A 134 25.24 19.14 23.29
N GLY A 135 26.54 19.09 23.02
CA GLY A 135 27.08 18.88 21.69
C GLY A 135 26.66 17.53 21.09
N ARG A 136 26.69 16.44 21.87
CA ARG A 136 26.25 15.09 21.43
C ARG A 136 24.74 15.03 21.18
N HIS A 137 23.95 15.72 22.00
CA HIS A 137 22.51 15.83 21.80
C HIS A 137 22.22 16.52 20.47
N TYR A 138 22.84 17.68 20.20
CA TYR A 138 22.71 18.35 18.91
C TYR A 138 23.10 17.45 17.73
N VAL A 139 24.22 16.74 17.81
CA VAL A 139 24.63 15.81 16.72
C VAL A 139 23.56 14.75 16.46
N THR A 140 22.87 14.27 17.50
CA THR A 140 21.78 13.29 17.34
C THR A 140 20.60 13.88 16.57
N ASP A 141 20.15 15.08 16.95
CA ASP A 141 19.03 15.76 16.26
C ASP A 141 19.42 16.16 14.82
N TYR A 142 20.65 16.62 14.63
CA TYR A 142 21.20 16.96 13.31
C TYR A 142 21.18 15.75 12.38
N VAL A 143 21.64 14.58 12.85
CA VAL A 143 21.67 13.37 12.05
C VAL A 143 20.26 12.90 11.69
N ASP A 144 19.29 12.95 12.62
CA ASP A 144 17.89 12.62 12.31
C ASP A 144 17.29 13.57 11.26
N TYR A 145 17.54 14.87 11.39
CA TYR A 145 17.11 15.87 10.40
C TYR A 145 17.70 15.59 9.01
N ILE A 146 19.02 15.42 8.91
CA ILE A 146 19.70 15.18 7.63
C ILE A 146 19.25 13.88 6.98
N HIS A 147 19.18 12.77 7.74
CA HIS A 147 18.73 11.49 7.19
C HIS A 147 17.29 11.55 6.69
N TYR A 148 16.41 12.30 7.36
CA TYR A 148 15.03 12.47 6.89
C TYR A 148 14.98 13.24 5.57
N VAL A 149 15.68 14.37 5.47
CA VAL A 149 15.74 15.19 4.25
C VAL A 149 16.34 14.39 3.10
N GLU A 150 17.42 13.66 3.35
CA GLU A 150 18.06 12.79 2.37
C GLU A 150 17.09 11.69 1.88
N ALA A 151 16.40 11.00 2.79
CA ALA A 151 15.43 9.97 2.44
C ALA A 151 14.29 10.51 1.57
N VAL A 152 13.77 11.71 1.88
CA VAL A 152 12.74 12.38 1.08
C VAL A 152 13.28 12.75 -0.31
N HIS A 153 14.48 13.35 -0.39
CA HIS A 153 15.09 13.73 -1.66
C HIS A 153 15.33 12.52 -2.57
N HIS A 154 15.89 11.44 -2.02
CA HIS A 154 16.08 10.19 -2.77
C HIS A 154 14.75 9.58 -3.19
N ALA A 155 13.73 9.56 -2.33
CA ALA A 155 12.41 9.05 -2.70
C ALA A 155 11.75 9.86 -3.83
N ALA A 156 12.00 11.16 -3.91
CA ALA A 156 11.50 12.02 -4.98
C ALA A 156 12.31 11.91 -6.28
N GLY A 157 13.62 11.63 -6.19
CA GLY A 157 14.53 11.53 -7.33
C GLY A 157 14.74 10.11 -7.87
N ALA A 158 14.36 9.07 -7.12
CA ALA A 158 14.48 7.69 -7.57
C ALA A 158 13.59 7.44 -8.78
N SER A 159 14.21 7.17 -9.93
CA SER A 159 13.53 6.54 -11.06
C SER A 159 13.09 5.16 -10.62
N GLY A 160 11.80 4.86 -10.75
CA GLY A 160 11.15 3.72 -10.11
C GLY A 160 11.95 2.41 -10.19
N HIS A 161 12.01 1.68 -9.07
CA HIS A 161 12.32 0.26 -9.10
C HIS A 161 11.22 -0.45 -9.88
N GLY A 162 11.40 -0.54 -11.20
CA GLY A 162 10.65 -1.45 -12.03
C GLY A 162 11.10 -2.87 -11.74
N HIS A 163 10.14 -3.72 -11.38
CA HIS A 163 10.11 -5.13 -11.72
C HIS A 163 8.65 -5.53 -11.92
#